data_AF-L7CAE0-F1
#
_entry.id   AF-L7CAE0-F1
#
_cell.length_a   1.000
_cell.length_b   1.000
_cell.length_c   1.000
_cell.angle_alpha   90.00
_cell.angle_beta   90.00
_cell.angle_gamma   90.00
#
_symmetry.space_group_name_H-M   'P 1'
#
loop_
_entity.id
_entity.type
_entity.pdbx_description
1 polymer ?
#
loop_
_entity_poly.entity_id
_entity_poly.type
_entity_poly.pdbx_seq_one_letter_code
_entity_poly.pdbx_strand_id
1 'polypeptide(L)'
;MTSHLHSPIHTKIARITAPWMFAISVWFLVCQAILIVMWVDVPNLRESTTQAQPEEYVIRVDSTYLGMWFEQLAILSMVVIWPIVIIESVYHWIIRPKSRSMRWFHFFTLMFCICPSLRMCARSYEMHGQLWLPVMSWQRTNKRLRRRLAQHFSVPMIGIALLILPVLVTEFFLKEQVAQHQWLRIALHVGTGVIWFAFAAEFILMVSIAEKKIQYIRQNWVDLAIILLPFFSFLRSMQAVRGTRLAKLAKIPQIAKLARAYRLRGTALKGFRALVILGVATRLFKTDKKRQIERLQAELAVARRETRLIRLAIARLEREIQEEVDDEADAAAGIDDPGSHSDAKISGKNLA
;
A
#
# COMPACT_ATOMS: atom_id res chain seq x y z
N MET A 1 0.41 31.52 -17.33
CA MET A 1 0.93 32.00 -16.02
C MET A 1 -0.25 32.42 -15.17
N THR A 2 -0.81 31.51 -14.37
CA THR A 2 -1.86 31.83 -13.39
C THR A 2 -1.33 31.42 -12.03
N SER A 3 -0.61 32.35 -11.40
CA SER A 3 -0.22 32.27 -10.00
C SER A 3 -1.48 32.34 -9.14
N HIS A 4 -2.10 31.18 -8.89
CA HIS A 4 -3.09 31.05 -7.84
C HIS A 4 -2.43 31.48 -6.53
N LEU A 5 -2.86 32.63 -6.00
CA LEU A 5 -2.52 33.11 -4.67
C LEU A 5 -2.93 32.04 -3.64
N HIS A 6 -2.02 31.14 -3.32
CA HIS A 6 -2.13 30.33 -2.11
C HIS A 6 -1.88 31.28 -0.95
N SER A 7 -2.93 31.58 -0.17
CA SER A 7 -2.78 32.44 0.99
C SER A 7 -1.75 31.80 1.95
N PRO A 8 -0.76 32.57 2.45
CA PRO A 8 0.25 32.08 3.39
C PRO A 8 -0.37 31.55 4.71
N ILE A 9 -1.64 31.86 4.96
CA ILE A 9 -2.37 31.44 6.16
C ILE A 9 -2.69 29.95 6.11
N HIS A 10 -3.18 29.44 4.98
CA HIS A 10 -3.50 28.01 4.82
C HIS A 10 -2.25 27.14 4.99
N THR A 11 -1.14 27.53 4.37
CA THR A 11 0.13 26.80 4.50
C THR A 11 0.69 26.80 5.93
N LYS A 12 0.48 27.88 6.71
CA LYS A 12 0.84 27.94 8.13
C LYS A 12 -0.05 27.01 8.97
N ILE A 13 -1.36 27.05 8.78
CA ILE A 13 -2.31 26.18 9.48
C ILE A 13 -1.97 24.71 9.20
N ALA A 14 -1.80 24.33 7.93
CA ALA A 14 -1.44 22.97 7.55
C ALA A 14 -0.11 22.49 8.18
N ARG A 15 0.87 23.38 8.35
CA ARG A 15 2.14 23.05 9.01
C ARG A 15 1.96 22.74 10.49
N ILE A 16 1.10 23.48 11.18
CA ILE A 16 0.86 23.33 12.61
C ILE A 16 -0.06 22.13 12.88
N THR A 17 -1.09 21.91 12.08
CA THR A 17 -2.06 20.83 12.30
C THR A 17 -1.53 19.46 11.91
N ALA A 18 -0.61 19.37 10.96
CA ALA A 18 -0.05 18.09 10.50
C ALA A 18 0.49 17.15 11.60
N PRO A 19 1.37 17.59 12.53
CA PRO A 19 1.86 16.73 13.61
C PRO A 19 0.75 16.25 14.54
N TRP A 20 -0.21 17.13 14.87
CA TRP A 20 -1.35 16.79 15.72
C TRP A 20 -2.26 15.76 15.07
N MET A 21 -2.60 15.96 13.79
CA MET A 21 -3.40 15.03 13.04
C MET A 21 -2.72 13.67 12.87
N PHE A 22 -1.39 13.66 12.70
CA PHE A 22 -0.60 12.43 12.71
C PHE A 22 -0.72 11.71 14.05
N ALA A 23 -0.46 12.42 15.16
CA ALA A 23 -0.50 11.85 16.50
C ALA A 23 -1.89 11.29 16.86
N ILE A 24 -2.95 12.04 16.56
CA ILE A 24 -4.34 11.62 16.77
C ILE A 24 -4.66 10.36 15.95
N SER A 25 -4.20 10.30 14.69
CA SER A 25 -4.43 9.12 13.84
C SER A 25 -3.66 7.89 14.33
N VAL A 26 -2.43 8.08 14.83
CA VAL A 26 -1.64 7.00 15.46
C VAL A 26 -2.33 6.51 16.73
N TRP A 27 -2.80 7.42 17.58
CA TRP A 27 -3.52 7.08 18.80
C TRP A 27 -4.79 6.29 18.51
N PHE A 28 -5.55 6.71 17.50
CA PHE A 28 -6.71 5.96 17.04
C PHE A 28 -6.35 4.55 16.58
N LEU A 29 -5.23 4.40 15.85
CA LEU A 29 -4.74 3.08 15.43
C LEU A 29 -4.28 2.21 16.62
N VAL A 30 -3.69 2.80 17.66
CA VAL A 30 -3.36 2.10 18.92
C VAL A 30 -4.63 1.63 19.63
N CYS A 31 -5.65 2.49 19.77
CA CYS A 31 -6.94 2.13 20.36
C CYS A 31 -7.59 0.97 19.58
N GLN A 32 -7.55 1.03 18.25
CA GLN A 32 -8.04 -0.03 17.37
C GLN A 32 -7.27 -1.36 17.58
N ALA A 33 -5.95 -1.31 17.77
CA ALA A 33 -5.15 -2.50 18.08
C ALA A 33 -5.55 -3.13 19.42
N ILE A 34 -5.75 -2.31 20.46
CA ILE A 34 -6.21 -2.74 21.78
C ILE A 34 -7.58 -3.43 21.67
N LEU A 35 -8.54 -2.78 21.00
CA LEU A 35 -9.88 -3.34 20.83
C LEU A 35 -9.90 -4.64 20.03
N ILE A 36 -9.08 -4.75 18.97
CA ILE A 36 -8.96 -5.98 18.21
C ILE A 36 -8.48 -7.13 19.11
N VAL A 37 -7.45 -6.92 19.93
CA VAL A 37 -6.95 -7.96 20.84
C VAL A 37 -8.02 -8.32 21.88
N MET A 38 -8.63 -7.33 22.51
CA MET A 38 -9.64 -7.54 23.54
C MET A 38 -10.88 -8.27 23.00
N TRP A 39 -11.33 -7.95 21.79
CA TRP A 39 -12.58 -8.48 21.25
C TRP A 39 -12.40 -9.75 20.40
N VAL A 40 -11.19 -10.05 19.92
CA VAL A 40 -10.91 -11.25 19.12
C VAL A 40 -10.26 -12.34 19.96
N ASP A 41 -9.31 -12.02 20.83
CA ASP A 41 -8.56 -13.05 21.58
C ASP A 41 -9.20 -13.43 22.92
N VAL A 42 -9.84 -12.50 23.65
CA VAL A 42 -10.47 -12.80 24.97
C VAL A 42 -11.64 -13.78 24.88
N PRO A 43 -12.58 -13.67 23.90
CA PRO A 43 -13.69 -14.63 23.80
C PRO A 43 -13.22 -16.05 23.49
N ASN A 44 -12.17 -16.17 22.68
CA ASN A 44 -11.57 -17.45 22.25
C ASN A 44 -10.99 -18.23 23.44
N LEU A 45 -10.48 -17.52 24.44
CA LEU A 45 -9.99 -18.10 25.69
C LEU A 45 -11.14 -18.55 26.59
N ARG A 46 -12.24 -17.77 26.71
CA ARG A 46 -13.39 -18.14 27.55
C ARG A 46 -14.00 -19.49 27.14
N GLU A 47 -14.08 -19.76 25.84
CA GLU A 47 -14.52 -21.07 25.32
C GLU A 47 -13.57 -22.21 25.72
N SER A 48 -12.26 -21.93 25.80
CA SER A 48 -11.24 -22.93 26.16
C SER A 48 -11.12 -23.17 27.68
N THR A 49 -11.38 -22.16 28.53
CA THR A 49 -11.24 -22.27 30.00
C THR A 49 -12.50 -22.72 30.72
N THR A 50 -13.66 -22.82 30.06
CA THR A 50 -14.91 -23.29 30.72
C THR A 50 -14.79 -24.74 31.25
N GLN A 51 -13.69 -25.44 30.92
CA GLN A 51 -13.36 -26.76 31.40
C GLN A 51 -12.38 -26.80 32.60
N ALA A 52 -11.90 -25.66 33.12
CA ALA A 52 -10.88 -25.63 34.17
C ALA A 52 -11.30 -24.86 35.44
N GLN A 53 -11.11 -25.56 36.57
CA GLN A 53 -11.23 -25.35 38.03
C GLN A 53 -11.57 -23.99 38.70
N PRO A 54 -12.06 -24.01 39.97
CA PRO A 54 -12.70 -22.87 40.66
C PRO A 54 -11.76 -21.81 41.23
N GLU A 55 -10.50 -22.13 41.58
CA GLU A 55 -9.57 -21.14 42.18
C GLU A 55 -9.10 -20.07 41.18
N GLU A 56 -9.20 -20.34 39.88
CA GLU A 56 -8.95 -19.37 38.82
C GLU A 56 -9.97 -18.21 38.83
N TYR A 57 -11.11 -18.34 39.52
CA TYR A 57 -12.21 -17.37 39.49
C TYR A 57 -11.87 -16.03 40.18
N VAL A 58 -11.19 -16.03 41.33
CA VAL A 58 -10.99 -14.81 42.14
C VAL A 58 -10.00 -13.83 41.49
N ILE A 59 -8.90 -14.32 40.90
CA ILE A 59 -7.90 -13.50 40.18
C ILE A 59 -8.46 -13.01 38.82
N ARG A 60 -9.41 -13.75 38.23
CA ARG A 60 -10.09 -13.39 36.98
C ARG A 60 -11.00 -12.18 37.14
N VAL A 61 -11.58 -11.97 38.32
CA VAL A 61 -12.47 -10.84 38.60
C VAL A 61 -11.71 -9.50 38.55
N ASP A 62 -10.52 -9.43 39.15
CA ASP A 62 -9.73 -8.18 39.22
C ASP A 62 -9.13 -7.77 37.86
N SER A 63 -8.66 -8.76 37.09
CA SER A 63 -8.18 -8.55 35.71
C SER A 63 -9.31 -8.19 34.73
N THR A 64 -10.55 -8.60 35.01
CA THR A 64 -11.73 -8.23 34.21
C THR A 64 -12.04 -6.75 34.32
N TYR A 65 -11.96 -6.16 35.53
CA TYR A 65 -12.22 -4.73 35.70
C TYR A 65 -11.18 -3.88 34.97
N LEU A 66 -9.89 -4.12 35.19
CA LEU A 66 -8.83 -3.39 34.48
C LEU A 66 -8.99 -3.48 32.96
N GLY A 67 -9.29 -4.67 32.43
CA GLY A 67 -9.58 -4.88 31.02
C GLY A 67 -10.76 -4.05 30.50
N MET A 68 -11.86 -3.99 31.26
CA MET A 68 -13.02 -3.17 30.93
C MET A 68 -12.70 -1.67 30.90
N TRP A 69 -11.88 -1.17 31.83
CA TRP A 69 -11.45 0.24 31.83
C TRP A 69 -10.62 0.58 30.58
N PHE A 70 -9.64 -0.25 30.21
CA PHE A 70 -8.83 -0.02 29.01
C PHE A 70 -9.68 -0.06 27.73
N GLU A 71 -10.63 -0.98 27.66
CA GLU A 71 -11.58 -1.08 26.56
C GLU A 71 -12.44 0.19 26.44
N GLN A 72 -13.07 0.63 27.54
CA GLN A 72 -13.89 1.83 27.57
C GLN A 72 -13.08 3.08 27.22
N LEU A 73 -11.86 3.20 27.74
CA LEU A 73 -10.96 4.31 27.44
C LEU A 73 -10.60 4.34 25.95
N ALA A 74 -10.32 3.18 25.34
CA ALA A 74 -10.03 3.07 23.92
C ALA A 74 -11.25 3.44 23.06
N ILE A 75 -12.45 2.97 23.42
CA ILE A 75 -13.71 3.31 22.74
C ILE A 75 -13.97 4.82 22.85
N LEU A 76 -13.90 5.38 24.06
CA LEU A 76 -14.10 6.81 24.31
C LEU A 76 -13.13 7.64 23.49
N SER A 77 -11.84 7.27 23.50
CA SER A 77 -10.80 7.93 22.69
C SER A 77 -11.15 7.90 21.20
N MET A 78 -11.58 6.75 20.68
CA MET A 78 -11.99 6.64 19.27
C MET A 78 -13.21 7.50 18.96
N VAL A 79 -14.23 7.50 19.82
CA VAL A 79 -15.45 8.31 19.67
C VAL A 79 -15.15 9.80 19.73
N VAL A 80 -14.19 10.24 20.54
CA VAL A 80 -13.77 11.65 20.63
C VAL A 80 -12.93 12.07 19.42
N ILE A 81 -12.04 11.20 18.95
CA ILE A 81 -11.17 11.49 17.80
C ILE A 81 -11.97 11.55 16.49
N TRP A 82 -13.00 10.71 16.37
CA TRP A 82 -13.77 10.60 15.15
C TRP A 82 -14.39 11.93 14.65
N PRO A 83 -15.12 12.71 15.48
CA PRO A 83 -15.65 14.01 15.04
C PRO A 83 -14.54 15.02 14.70
N ILE A 84 -13.39 14.98 15.38
CA ILE A 84 -12.25 15.87 15.07
C ILE A 84 -11.79 15.64 13.63
N VAL A 85 -11.65 14.37 13.22
CA VAL A 85 -11.25 14.01 11.85
C VAL A 85 -12.35 14.33 10.83
N ILE A 86 -13.62 14.14 11.20
CA ILE A 86 -14.77 14.50 10.34
C ILE A 86 -14.81 16.01 10.10
N ILE A 87 -14.65 16.84 11.13
CA ILE A 87 -14.66 18.31 11.02
C ILE A 87 -13.55 18.77 10.07
N GLU A 88 -12.33 18.26 10.22
CA GLU A 88 -11.21 18.57 9.31
C GLU A 88 -11.52 18.14 7.86
N SER A 89 -12.12 16.96 7.71
CA SER A 89 -12.50 16.41 6.40
C SER A 89 -13.58 17.25 5.72
N VAL A 90 -14.59 17.70 6.46
CA VAL A 90 -15.64 18.60 5.99
C VAL A 90 -15.07 19.98 5.63
N TYR A 91 -14.17 20.53 6.45
CA TYR A 91 -13.48 21.78 6.15
C TYR A 91 -12.73 21.71 4.82
N HIS A 92 -11.95 20.66 4.60
CA HIS A 92 -11.26 20.44 3.33
C HIS A 92 -12.19 20.15 2.16
N TRP A 93 -13.36 19.56 2.41
CA TRP A 93 -14.36 19.32 1.36
C TRP A 93 -15.00 20.62 0.87
N ILE A 94 -15.33 21.55 1.77
CA ILE A 94 -16.00 22.81 1.44
C ILE A 94 -15.08 23.78 0.69
N ILE A 95 -13.81 23.85 1.08
CA ILE A 95 -12.86 24.85 0.55
C ILE A 95 -12.27 24.43 -0.81
N ARG A 96 -12.25 23.13 -1.13
CA ARG A 96 -11.60 22.65 -2.36
C ARG A 96 -12.52 22.78 -3.58
N PRO A 97 -12.03 23.33 -4.71
CA PRO A 97 -12.81 23.41 -5.95
C PRO A 97 -13.22 22.02 -6.46
N LYS A 98 -14.48 21.87 -6.85
CA LYS A 98 -15.10 20.59 -7.25
C LYS A 98 -14.72 20.14 -8.68
N SER A 99 -13.43 20.16 -9.01
CA SER A 99 -12.90 19.81 -10.34
C SER A 99 -12.72 18.30 -10.54
N ARG A 100 -12.77 17.82 -11.79
CA ARG A 100 -12.61 16.41 -12.18
C ARG A 100 -11.26 15.82 -11.74
N SER A 101 -10.21 16.65 -11.67
CA SER A 101 -8.89 16.26 -11.14
C SER A 101 -8.88 16.04 -9.62
N MET A 102 -9.83 16.62 -8.88
CA MET A 102 -9.88 16.53 -7.40
C MET A 102 -10.74 15.39 -6.85
N ARG A 103 -11.45 14.63 -7.68
CA ARG A 103 -12.31 13.51 -7.23
C ARG A 103 -11.58 12.49 -6.36
N TRP A 104 -10.31 12.21 -6.67
CA TRP A 104 -9.48 11.32 -5.85
C TRP A 104 -9.20 11.88 -4.46
N PHE A 105 -9.01 13.18 -4.31
CA PHE A 105 -8.80 13.81 -3.00
C PHE A 105 -10.08 13.78 -2.16
N HIS A 106 -11.24 14.01 -2.78
CA HIS A 106 -12.54 13.88 -2.12
C HIS A 106 -12.81 12.43 -1.69
N PHE A 107 -12.48 11.45 -2.53
CA PHE A 107 -12.57 10.03 -2.18
C PHE A 107 -11.71 9.68 -0.96
N PHE A 108 -10.45 10.13 -0.90
CA PHE A 108 -9.60 9.90 0.28
C PHE A 108 -10.13 10.60 1.53
N THR A 109 -10.69 11.81 1.38
CA THR A 109 -11.33 12.55 2.47
C THR A 109 -12.50 11.76 3.06
N LEU A 110 -13.35 11.17 2.20
CA LEU A 110 -14.42 10.29 2.63
C LEU A 110 -13.91 8.99 3.28
N MET A 111 -12.82 8.41 2.77
CA MET A 111 -12.18 7.27 3.41
C MET A 111 -11.64 7.59 4.81
N PHE A 112 -11.15 8.82 5.05
CA PHE A 112 -10.69 9.25 6.38
C PHE A 112 -11.84 9.38 7.37
N CYS A 113 -13.03 9.80 6.91
CA CYS A 113 -14.23 9.79 7.75
C CYS A 113 -14.62 8.38 8.18
N ILE A 114 -14.46 7.38 7.31
CA ILE A 114 -14.79 5.98 7.64
C ILE A 114 -13.69 5.34 8.50
N CYS A 115 -12.43 5.62 8.19
CA CYS A 115 -11.27 5.04 8.87
C CYS A 115 -10.24 6.13 9.20
N PRO A 116 -10.33 6.74 10.40
CA PRO A 116 -9.41 7.79 10.85
C PRO A 116 -7.93 7.36 10.82
N SER A 117 -7.61 6.09 11.03
CA SER A 117 -6.25 5.55 10.95
C SER A 117 -5.55 5.85 9.62
N LEU A 118 -6.31 5.94 8.51
CA LEU A 118 -5.77 6.24 7.19
C LEU A 118 -5.28 7.69 7.06
N ARG A 119 -5.74 8.60 7.93
CA ARG A 119 -5.38 10.02 7.93
C ARG A 119 -3.91 10.25 8.34
N MET A 120 -3.31 9.29 9.06
CA MET A 120 -1.94 9.32 9.57
C MET A 120 -0.91 9.72 8.50
N CYS A 121 -1.10 9.33 7.25
CA CYS A 121 -0.17 9.64 6.17
C CYS A 121 -0.87 10.29 4.96
N ALA A 122 -1.90 11.11 5.20
CA ALA A 122 -2.58 11.78 4.10
C ALA A 122 -1.68 12.83 3.43
N ARG A 123 -1.77 12.92 2.11
CA ARG A 123 -1.09 13.96 1.33
C ARG A 123 -1.84 15.27 1.51
N SER A 124 -1.14 16.32 1.95
CA SER A 124 -1.73 17.65 2.02
C SER A 124 -1.76 18.27 0.62
N TYR A 125 -2.95 18.66 0.16
CA TYR A 125 -3.11 19.41 -1.08
C TYR A 125 -2.43 20.78 -1.00
N GLU A 126 -2.56 21.45 0.16
CA GLU A 126 -2.04 22.79 0.42
C GLU A 126 -0.50 22.85 0.34
N MET A 127 0.17 21.72 0.60
CA MET A 127 1.62 21.53 0.48
C MET A 127 2.02 20.80 -0.81
N HIS A 128 1.30 20.99 -1.92
CA HIS A 128 1.62 20.39 -3.22
C HIS A 128 1.70 18.85 -3.21
N GLY A 129 0.88 18.20 -2.38
CA GLY A 129 0.88 16.74 -2.24
C GLY A 129 2.03 16.19 -1.39
N GLN A 130 2.73 17.03 -0.63
CA GLN A 130 3.72 16.59 0.35
C GLN A 130 3.08 15.79 1.50
N LEU A 131 3.88 14.87 2.03
CA LEU A 131 3.55 14.03 3.17
C LEU A 131 4.34 14.51 4.38
N TRP A 132 3.69 14.65 5.53
CA TRP A 132 4.38 14.89 6.80
C TRP A 132 4.76 13.55 7.44
N LEU A 133 6.05 13.40 7.79
CA LEU A 133 6.57 12.24 8.51
C LEU A 133 7.23 12.72 9.81
N PRO A 134 7.07 12.01 10.94
CA PRO A 134 7.59 12.47 12.24
C PRO A 134 9.11 12.63 12.26
N VAL A 135 9.85 11.78 11.54
CA VAL A 135 11.33 11.83 11.51
C VAL A 135 11.88 12.67 10.35
N MET A 136 11.17 12.73 9.22
CA MET A 136 11.66 13.35 7.99
C MET A 136 10.97 14.68 7.64
N SER A 137 10.04 15.15 8.48
CA SER A 137 9.22 16.34 8.23
C SER A 137 8.50 16.27 6.87
N TRP A 138 8.17 17.41 6.27
CA TRP A 138 7.50 17.52 4.97
C TRP A 138 8.38 16.97 3.84
N GLN A 139 7.99 15.82 3.29
CA GLN A 139 8.68 15.16 2.18
C GLN A 139 7.79 15.09 0.93
N ARG A 140 8.40 15.32 -0.24
CA ARG A 140 7.71 15.11 -1.52
C ARG A 140 7.66 13.63 -1.84
N THR A 141 6.50 13.13 -2.28
CA THR A 141 6.31 11.73 -2.67
C THR A 141 6.99 11.45 -4.00
N ASN A 142 8.31 11.26 -3.97
CA ASN A 142 9.13 10.91 -5.12
C ASN A 142 9.48 9.41 -5.10
N LYS A 143 9.72 8.81 -6.28
CA LYS A 143 10.21 7.42 -6.41
C LYS A 143 11.44 7.12 -5.53
N ARG A 144 12.31 8.13 -5.32
CA ARG A 144 13.49 8.05 -4.44
C ARG A 144 13.12 7.90 -2.96
N LEU A 145 12.16 8.68 -2.46
CA LEU A 145 11.66 8.57 -1.07
C LEU A 145 11.03 7.19 -0.85
N ARG A 146 10.22 6.73 -1.82
CA ARG A 146 9.64 5.39 -1.77
C ARG A 146 10.71 4.30 -1.69
N ARG A 147 11.80 4.39 -2.46
CA ARG A 147 12.88 3.39 -2.43
C ARG A 147 13.62 3.41 -1.08
N ARG A 148 13.89 4.59 -0.52
CA ARG A 148 14.53 4.72 0.81
C ARG A 148 13.65 4.18 1.93
N LEU A 149 12.36 4.53 1.92
CA LEU A 149 11.43 3.98 2.91
C LEU A 149 11.21 2.49 2.71
N ALA A 150 11.09 2.00 1.48
CA ALA A 150 11.00 0.56 1.23
C ALA A 150 12.21 -0.20 1.82
N GLN A 151 13.42 0.36 1.72
CA GLN A 151 14.62 -0.21 2.33
C GLN A 151 14.57 -0.14 3.87
N HIS A 152 14.26 1.02 4.44
CA HIS A 152 14.20 1.20 5.90
C HIS A 152 13.10 0.39 6.56
N PHE A 153 11.94 0.24 5.92
CA PHE A 153 10.81 -0.52 6.45
C PHE A 153 10.89 -2.01 6.12
N SER A 154 11.72 -2.43 5.16
CA SER A 154 11.93 -3.87 4.92
C SER A 154 12.56 -4.60 6.12
N VAL A 155 13.39 -3.92 6.91
CA VAL A 155 14.03 -4.50 8.10
C VAL A 155 13.04 -4.66 9.27
N PRO A 156 12.27 -3.63 9.69
CA PRO A 156 11.16 -3.78 10.64
C PRO A 156 10.17 -4.87 10.23
N MET A 157 9.79 -4.95 8.95
CA MET A 157 8.85 -5.97 8.46
C MET A 157 9.36 -7.40 8.73
N ILE A 158 10.65 -7.64 8.51
CA ILE A 158 11.31 -8.93 8.82
C ILE A 158 11.34 -9.18 10.31
N GLY A 159 11.71 -8.17 11.11
CA GLY A 159 11.78 -8.28 12.57
C GLY A 159 10.43 -8.63 13.18
N ILE A 160 9.37 -7.94 12.78
CA ILE A 160 7.99 -8.21 13.26
C ILE A 160 7.52 -9.56 12.75
N ALA A 161 7.81 -9.92 11.49
CA ALA A 161 7.47 -11.25 10.97
C ALA A 161 8.16 -12.35 11.79
N LEU A 162 9.44 -12.20 12.13
CA LEU A 162 10.15 -13.14 12.98
C LEU A 162 9.54 -13.22 14.38
N LEU A 163 9.07 -12.10 14.94
CA LEU A 163 8.43 -12.03 16.26
C LEU A 163 7.07 -12.73 16.32
N ILE A 164 6.39 -12.92 15.17
CA ILE A 164 5.19 -13.77 15.10
C ILE A 164 5.54 -15.23 15.43
N LEU A 165 6.73 -15.72 15.06
CA LEU A 165 7.11 -17.11 15.24
C LEU A 165 7.17 -17.53 16.72
N PRO A 166 7.88 -16.83 17.64
CA PRO A 166 7.86 -17.19 19.05
C PRO A 166 6.46 -17.03 19.67
N VAL A 167 5.66 -16.03 19.24
CA VAL A 167 4.27 -15.87 19.70
C VAL A 167 3.42 -17.07 19.28
N LEU A 168 3.55 -17.54 18.05
CA LEU A 168 2.81 -18.71 17.55
C LEU A 168 3.29 -20.00 18.21
N VAL A 169 4.60 -20.17 18.40
CA VAL A 169 5.17 -21.37 19.05
C VAL A 169 4.69 -21.47 20.49
N THR A 170 4.77 -20.38 21.25
CA THR A 170 4.30 -20.35 22.64
C THR A 170 2.79 -20.59 22.75
N GLU A 171 2.00 -20.02 21.85
CA GLU A 171 0.54 -20.23 21.82
C GLU A 171 0.14 -21.68 21.44
N PHE A 172 0.86 -22.33 20.53
CA PHE A 172 0.50 -23.67 20.05
C PHE A 172 1.11 -24.81 20.88
N PHE A 173 2.38 -24.70 21.27
CA PHE A 173 3.12 -25.78 21.94
C PHE A 173 3.09 -25.66 23.46
N LEU A 174 2.91 -24.47 24.03
CA LEU A 174 2.94 -24.24 25.49
C LEU A 174 1.57 -23.85 26.06
N LYS A 175 0.47 -24.38 25.49
CA LYS A 175 -0.90 -24.06 25.94
C LYS A 175 -1.11 -24.24 27.44
N GLU A 176 -0.56 -25.31 28.02
CA GLU A 176 -0.67 -25.61 29.44
C GLU A 176 0.12 -24.62 30.31
N GLN A 177 1.36 -24.27 29.92
CA GLN A 177 2.16 -23.28 30.67
C GLN A 177 1.59 -21.86 30.53
N VAL A 178 1.03 -21.51 29.38
CA VAL A 178 0.32 -20.25 29.15
C VAL A 178 -0.97 -20.19 29.99
N ALA A 179 -1.65 -21.32 30.19
CA ALA A 179 -2.81 -21.39 31.09
C ALA A 179 -2.42 -21.24 32.57
N GLN A 180 -1.22 -21.66 32.95
CA GLN A 180 -0.73 -21.54 34.33
C GLN A 180 -0.14 -20.15 34.64
N HIS A 181 0.49 -19.49 33.66
CA HIS A 181 1.21 -18.23 33.89
C HIS A 181 0.47 -17.01 33.31
N GLN A 182 -0.16 -16.22 34.17
CA GLN A 182 -0.90 -15.01 33.79
C GLN A 182 -0.04 -13.98 33.04
N TRP A 183 1.22 -13.77 33.46
CA TRP A 183 2.12 -12.81 32.81
C TRP A 183 2.41 -13.19 31.35
N LEU A 184 2.49 -14.50 31.06
CA LEU A 184 2.75 -15.02 29.72
C LEU A 184 1.55 -14.77 28.81
N ARG A 185 0.32 -14.92 29.33
CA ARG A 185 -0.91 -14.53 28.61
C ARG A 185 -0.92 -13.05 28.24
N ILE A 186 -0.64 -12.19 29.21
CA ILE A 186 -0.60 -10.74 28.99
C ILE A 186 0.46 -10.39 27.94
N ALA A 187 1.66 -10.97 28.04
CA ALA A 187 2.73 -10.76 27.07
C ALA A 187 2.32 -11.20 25.65
N LEU A 188 1.58 -12.31 25.51
CA LEU A 188 1.07 -12.78 24.22
C LEU A 188 0.00 -11.86 23.64
N HIS A 189 -0.92 -11.35 24.46
CA HIS A 189 -1.95 -10.40 24.03
C HIS A 189 -1.32 -9.07 23.60
N VAL A 190 -0.43 -8.50 24.42
CA VAL A 190 0.29 -7.27 24.11
C VAL A 190 1.15 -7.48 22.85
N GLY A 191 1.88 -8.58 22.77
CA GLY A 191 2.68 -8.93 21.59
C GLY A 191 1.84 -9.02 20.32
N THR A 192 0.67 -9.67 20.39
CA THR A 192 -0.26 -9.80 19.27
C THR A 192 -0.81 -8.44 18.82
N GLY A 193 -1.14 -7.55 19.76
CA GLY A 193 -1.56 -6.18 19.47
C GLY A 193 -0.47 -5.34 18.84
N VAL A 194 0.76 -5.40 19.38
CA VAL A 194 1.94 -4.69 18.85
C VAL A 194 2.27 -5.16 17.43
N ILE A 195 2.23 -6.47 17.19
CA ILE A 195 2.42 -7.07 15.87
C ILE A 195 1.39 -6.52 14.88
N TRP A 196 0.09 -6.53 15.25
CA TRP A 196 -0.96 -6.01 14.37
C TRP A 196 -0.79 -4.51 14.11
N PHE A 197 -0.55 -3.72 15.15
CA PHE A 197 -0.30 -2.27 15.05
C PHE A 197 0.85 -1.98 14.09
N ALA A 198 1.96 -2.70 14.22
CA ALA A 198 3.13 -2.48 13.40
C ALA A 198 2.85 -2.81 11.91
N PHE A 199 2.12 -3.89 11.63
CA PHE A 199 1.71 -4.18 10.25
C PHE A 199 0.72 -3.17 9.69
N ALA A 200 -0.26 -2.75 10.48
CA ALA A 200 -1.23 -1.76 10.06
C ALA A 200 -0.54 -0.42 9.76
N ALA A 201 0.30 0.07 10.67
CA ALA A 201 1.04 1.32 10.51
C ALA A 201 1.97 1.29 9.29
N GLU A 202 2.74 0.21 9.11
CA GLU A 202 3.63 0.04 7.97
C GLU A 202 2.87 0.05 6.64
N PHE A 203 1.78 -0.72 6.56
CA PHE A 203 0.99 -0.82 5.34
C PHE A 203 0.31 0.51 4.99
N ILE A 204 -0.27 1.20 5.98
CA ILE A 204 -0.89 2.53 5.80
C ILE A 204 0.15 3.53 5.27
N LEU A 205 1.36 3.52 5.83
CA LEU A 205 2.45 4.38 5.39
C LEU A 205 2.86 4.08 3.94
N MET A 206 3.07 2.80 3.60
CA MET A 206 3.49 2.40 2.25
C MET A 206 2.46 2.71 1.18
N VAL A 207 1.18 2.43 1.44
CA VAL A 207 0.06 2.79 0.56
C VAL A 207 -0.05 4.31 0.39
N SER A 208 0.25 5.07 1.43
CA SER A 208 0.18 6.54 1.38
C SER A 208 1.25 7.15 0.47
N ILE A 209 2.44 6.55 0.44
CA ILE A 209 3.57 6.98 -0.38
C ILE A 209 3.45 6.48 -1.83
N ALA A 210 2.82 5.33 -2.07
CA ALA A 210 2.67 4.77 -3.40
C ALA A 210 1.96 5.74 -4.37
N GLU A 211 2.55 5.97 -5.55
CA GLU A 211 1.95 6.75 -6.64
C GLU A 211 0.66 6.07 -7.15
N LYS A 212 0.70 4.75 -7.32
CA LYS A 212 -0.43 3.91 -7.75
C LYS A 212 -0.89 3.02 -6.60
N LYS A 213 -1.76 3.56 -5.74
CA LYS A 213 -2.26 2.91 -4.52
C LYS A 213 -2.91 1.54 -4.79
N ILE A 214 -3.76 1.46 -5.80
CA ILE A 214 -4.46 0.22 -6.18
C ILE A 214 -3.46 -0.85 -6.65
N GLN A 215 -2.48 -0.46 -7.47
CA GLN A 215 -1.44 -1.39 -7.92
C GLN A 215 -0.63 -1.93 -6.74
N TYR A 216 -0.31 -1.06 -5.77
CA TYR A 216 0.40 -1.47 -4.57
C TYR A 216 -0.42 -2.44 -3.70
N ILE A 217 -1.71 -2.18 -3.52
CA ILE A 217 -2.63 -3.07 -2.80
C ILE A 217 -2.70 -4.44 -3.47
N ARG A 218 -2.85 -4.48 -4.81
CA ARG A 218 -2.87 -5.76 -5.56
C ARG A 218 -1.56 -6.53 -5.43
N GLN A 219 -0.43 -5.83 -5.41
CA GLN A 219 0.90 -6.45 -5.26
C GLN A 219 1.15 -6.98 -3.85
N ASN A 220 0.54 -6.37 -2.83
CA ASN A 220 0.70 -6.71 -1.41
C ASN A 220 -0.64 -7.10 -0.76
N TRP A 221 -1.43 -7.90 -1.49
CA TRP A 221 -2.77 -8.29 -1.03
C TRP A 221 -2.73 -9.13 0.26
N VAL A 222 -1.65 -9.88 0.49
CA VAL A 222 -1.44 -10.67 1.71
C VAL A 222 -1.30 -9.77 2.94
N ASP A 223 -0.56 -8.66 2.83
CA ASP A 223 -0.43 -7.69 3.93
C ASP A 223 -1.77 -7.06 4.29
N LEU A 224 -2.52 -6.69 3.25
CA LEU A 224 -3.87 -6.18 3.42
C LEU A 224 -4.78 -7.21 4.11
N ALA A 225 -4.74 -8.48 3.70
CA ALA A 225 -5.55 -9.54 4.29
C ALA A 225 -5.24 -9.74 5.78
N ILE A 226 -3.97 -9.71 6.18
CA ILE A 226 -3.56 -9.89 7.59
C ILE A 226 -4.03 -8.75 8.48
N ILE A 227 -4.11 -7.54 7.95
CA ILE A 227 -4.61 -6.37 8.67
C ILE A 227 -6.14 -6.40 8.72
N LEU A 228 -6.78 -6.72 7.59
CA LEU A 228 -8.23 -6.71 7.43
C LEU A 228 -8.94 -7.87 8.14
N LEU A 229 -8.38 -9.08 8.16
CA LEU A 229 -9.01 -10.25 8.79
C LEU A 229 -9.40 -10.01 10.26
N PRO A 230 -8.46 -9.65 11.16
CA PRO A 230 -8.80 -9.35 12.55
C PRO A 230 -9.67 -8.09 12.68
N PHE A 231 -9.50 -7.11 11.78
CA PHE A 231 -10.33 -5.91 11.77
C PHE A 231 -11.80 -6.20 11.43
N PHE A 232 -12.08 -7.04 10.43
CA PHE A 232 -13.44 -7.46 10.11
C PHE A 232 -14.05 -8.32 11.22
N SER A 233 -13.24 -9.14 11.90
CA SER A 233 -13.69 -9.86 13.10
C SER A 233 -14.14 -8.90 14.20
N PHE A 234 -13.41 -7.80 14.40
CA PHE A 234 -13.77 -6.74 15.33
C PHE A 234 -15.05 -5.98 14.92
N LEU A 235 -15.18 -5.58 13.64
CA LEU A 235 -16.39 -4.92 13.15
C LEU A 235 -17.65 -5.78 13.32
N ARG A 236 -17.50 -7.10 13.23
CA ARG A 236 -18.59 -8.05 13.46
C ARG A 236 -19.02 -8.07 14.93
N SER A 237 -18.08 -8.11 15.88
CA SER A 237 -18.41 -8.08 17.31
C SER A 237 -19.07 -6.77 17.71
N MET A 238 -18.83 -5.67 16.97
CA MET A 238 -19.50 -4.38 17.13
C MET A 238 -20.96 -4.37 16.64
N GLN A 239 -21.70 -5.48 16.65
CA GLN A 239 -23.16 -5.54 16.42
C GLN A 239 -23.73 -4.93 15.10
N ALA A 240 -22.94 -4.20 14.30
CA ALA A 240 -23.35 -3.45 13.12
C ALA A 240 -23.52 -4.35 11.88
N VAL A 241 -23.09 -5.61 11.96
CA VAL A 241 -23.13 -6.59 10.86
C VAL A 241 -24.07 -7.76 11.20
N ARG A 242 -25.08 -7.56 12.05
CA ARG A 242 -26.07 -8.61 12.40
C ARG A 242 -26.92 -9.09 11.20
N GLY A 243 -26.89 -8.40 10.05
CA GLY A 243 -27.78 -8.67 8.91
C GLY A 243 -27.23 -9.46 7.73
N THR A 244 -25.91 -9.65 7.56
CA THR A 244 -25.37 -10.24 6.31
C THR A 244 -25.06 -11.73 6.45
N ARG A 245 -25.78 -12.58 5.71
CA ARG A 245 -25.62 -14.06 5.69
C ARG A 245 -24.20 -14.52 5.28
N LEU A 246 -23.40 -13.66 4.64
CA LEU A 246 -21.98 -13.90 4.36
C LEU A 246 -21.10 -13.96 5.63
N ALA A 247 -21.57 -13.45 6.76
CA ALA A 247 -20.82 -13.45 8.02
C ALA A 247 -20.63 -14.87 8.60
N LYS A 248 -21.46 -15.86 8.26
CA LYS A 248 -21.31 -17.24 8.78
C LYS A 248 -20.09 -17.98 8.19
N LEU A 249 -19.56 -17.57 7.04
CA LEU A 249 -18.44 -18.22 6.35
C LEU A 249 -17.05 -17.74 6.81
N ALA A 250 -16.99 -16.64 7.58
CA ALA A 250 -15.74 -16.14 8.17
C ALA A 250 -15.54 -16.59 9.63
N LYS A 251 -16.18 -17.69 10.04
CA LYS A 251 -15.73 -18.39 11.25
C LYS A 251 -14.29 -18.83 11.01
N ILE A 252 -13.48 -18.83 12.06
CA ILE A 252 -12.07 -19.27 12.12
C ILE A 252 -11.09 -18.09 12.27
N PRO A 253 -10.98 -17.52 13.50
CA PRO A 253 -9.82 -16.71 13.91
C PRO A 253 -8.48 -17.42 13.66
N GLN A 254 -8.45 -18.75 13.53
CA GLN A 254 -7.26 -19.50 13.12
C GLN A 254 -6.79 -19.12 11.71
N ILE A 255 -7.65 -18.64 10.80
CA ILE A 255 -7.24 -18.19 9.47
C ILE A 255 -6.40 -16.92 9.58
N ALA A 256 -6.69 -16.02 10.53
CA ALA A 256 -5.84 -14.86 10.77
C ALA A 256 -4.45 -15.28 11.29
N LYS A 257 -4.41 -16.27 12.20
CA LYS A 257 -3.15 -16.84 12.73
C LYS A 257 -2.35 -17.55 11.62
N LEU A 258 -3.02 -18.35 10.80
CA LEU A 258 -2.44 -19.04 9.66
C LEU A 258 -2.02 -18.09 8.54
N ALA A 259 -2.76 -17.02 8.28
CA ALA A 259 -2.39 -15.97 7.32
C ALA A 259 -1.12 -15.23 7.77
N ARG A 260 -1.02 -14.90 9.07
CA ARG A 260 0.19 -14.32 9.67
C ARG A 260 1.39 -15.26 9.52
N ALA A 261 1.21 -16.55 9.81
CA ALA A 261 2.24 -17.59 9.63
C ALA A 261 2.62 -17.82 8.15
N TYR A 262 1.65 -17.74 7.24
CA TYR A 262 1.88 -17.89 5.80
C TYR A 262 2.65 -16.71 5.23
N ARG A 263 2.37 -15.48 5.68
CA ARG A 263 3.17 -14.32 5.29
C ARG A 263 4.59 -14.41 5.80
N LEU A 264 4.82 -15.02 6.95
CA LEU A 264 6.16 -15.33 7.46
C LEU A 264 6.98 -16.09 6.40
N ARG A 265 6.41 -17.09 5.72
CA ARG A 265 7.09 -17.78 4.60
C ARG A 265 7.41 -16.86 3.42
N GLY A 266 6.45 -16.04 2.99
CA GLY A 266 6.62 -15.13 1.84
C GLY A 266 7.56 -13.94 2.12
N THR A 267 7.53 -13.41 3.35
CA THR A 267 8.32 -12.26 3.79
C THR A 267 9.69 -12.69 4.27
N ALA A 268 9.83 -13.87 4.87
CA ALA A 268 11.14 -14.47 5.11
C ALA A 268 11.89 -14.67 3.79
N LEU A 269 11.21 -15.06 2.71
CA LEU A 269 11.86 -15.21 1.41
C LEU A 269 12.28 -13.87 0.78
N LYS A 270 11.42 -12.84 0.87
CA LYS A 270 11.73 -11.46 0.43
C LYS A 270 12.81 -10.81 1.30
N GLY A 271 12.75 -11.06 2.59
CA GLY A 271 13.63 -10.56 3.63
C GLY A 271 14.98 -11.24 3.60
N PHE A 272 15.03 -12.55 3.36
CA PHE A 272 16.24 -13.30 3.07
C PHE A 272 16.90 -12.78 1.79
N ARG A 273 16.13 -12.56 0.71
CA ARG A 273 16.63 -11.88 -0.49
C ARG A 273 17.14 -10.46 -0.20
N ALA A 274 16.43 -9.71 0.65
CA ALA A 274 16.85 -8.37 1.04
C ALA A 274 18.12 -8.40 1.92
N LEU A 275 18.28 -9.36 2.84
CA LEU A 275 19.47 -9.63 3.67
C LEU A 275 20.67 -10.08 2.83
N VAL A 276 20.41 -10.90 1.82
CA VAL A 276 21.37 -11.30 0.79
C VAL A 276 21.86 -10.06 0.04
N ILE A 277 20.95 -9.12 -0.28
CA ILE A 277 21.25 -7.85 -0.95
C ILE A 277 21.87 -6.80 0.01
N LEU A 278 21.49 -6.77 1.29
CA LEU A 278 21.94 -5.81 2.32
C LEU A 278 23.31 -6.16 2.91
N GLY A 279 23.91 -7.26 2.49
CA GLY A 279 25.35 -7.47 2.67
C GLY A 279 25.74 -8.64 3.57
N VAL A 280 24.79 -9.37 4.15
CA VAL A 280 25.12 -10.56 4.96
C VAL A 280 25.56 -11.72 4.06
N ALA A 281 24.92 -11.92 2.91
CA ALA A 281 25.43 -12.87 1.92
C ALA A 281 26.72 -12.39 1.26
N THR A 282 26.98 -11.09 1.13
CA THR A 282 28.25 -10.60 0.54
C THR A 282 29.45 -10.76 1.46
N ARG A 283 29.24 -10.88 2.78
CA ARG A 283 30.32 -11.19 3.74
C ARG A 283 30.69 -12.67 3.76
N LEU A 284 29.75 -13.56 3.40
CA LEU A 284 29.99 -15.01 3.29
C LEU A 284 30.35 -15.44 1.86
N PHE A 285 29.77 -14.81 0.84
CA PHE A 285 30.08 -15.01 -0.58
C PHE A 285 30.97 -13.88 -1.08
N LYS A 286 32.24 -13.96 -0.68
CA LYS A 286 33.33 -13.12 -1.18
C LYS A 286 33.73 -13.53 -2.61
N THR A 287 32.77 -13.73 -3.52
CA THR A 287 33.06 -14.02 -4.93
C THR A 287 33.08 -12.71 -5.70
N ASP A 288 34.29 -12.18 -5.86
CA ASP A 288 34.75 -11.18 -6.81
C ASP A 288 33.69 -10.28 -7.46
N LYS A 289 33.42 -9.13 -6.81
CA LYS A 289 32.67 -8.00 -7.37
C LYS A 289 33.18 -7.56 -8.75
N LYS A 290 34.45 -7.84 -9.07
CA LYS A 290 35.09 -7.56 -10.36
C LYS A 290 34.45 -8.38 -11.50
N ARG A 291 34.21 -9.68 -11.30
CA ARG A 291 33.54 -10.56 -12.29
C ARG A 291 32.07 -10.20 -12.47
N GLN A 292 31.42 -9.67 -11.43
CA GLN A 292 30.03 -9.23 -11.53
C GLN A 292 29.89 -7.97 -12.39
N ILE A 293 30.85 -7.03 -12.30
CA ILE A 293 30.90 -5.85 -13.17
C ILE A 293 31.13 -6.27 -14.63
N GLU A 294 32.08 -7.18 -14.88
CA GLU A 294 32.33 -7.70 -16.24
C GLU A 294 31.09 -8.37 -16.84
N ARG A 295 30.36 -9.18 -16.06
CA ARG A 295 29.09 -9.79 -16.50
C ARG A 295 28.03 -8.74 -16.83
N LEU A 296 27.83 -7.74 -15.96
CA LEU A 296 26.84 -6.68 -16.19
C LEU A 296 27.20 -5.79 -17.39
N GLN A 297 28.49 -5.55 -17.62
CA GLN A 297 28.97 -4.83 -18.81
C GLN A 297 28.76 -5.65 -20.09
N ALA A 298 28.97 -6.98 -20.04
CA ALA A 298 28.68 -7.87 -21.14
C ALA A 298 27.18 -7.91 -21.47
N GLU A 299 26.32 -8.00 -20.45
CA GLU A 299 24.85 -7.99 -20.61
C GLU A 299 24.36 -6.64 -21.17
N LEU A 300 24.93 -5.52 -20.71
CA LEU A 300 24.67 -4.19 -21.28
C LEU A 300 25.05 -4.10 -22.76
N ALA A 301 26.17 -4.72 -23.16
CA ALA A 301 26.61 -4.72 -24.55
C ALA A 301 25.65 -5.49 -25.47
N VAL A 302 25.10 -6.61 -25.00
CA VAL A 302 24.09 -7.39 -25.73
C VAL A 302 22.78 -6.61 -25.86
N ALA A 303 22.26 -6.06 -24.76
CA ALA A 303 21.01 -5.28 -24.79
C ALA A 303 21.11 -4.05 -25.71
N ARG A 304 22.28 -3.40 -25.76
CA ARG A 304 22.54 -2.29 -26.70
C ARG A 304 22.50 -2.74 -28.16
N ARG A 305 22.99 -3.94 -28.48
CA ARG A 305 22.92 -4.51 -29.83
C ARG A 305 21.48 -4.80 -30.23
N GLU A 306 20.70 -5.43 -29.36
CA GLU A 306 19.27 -5.71 -29.60
C GLU A 306 18.49 -4.41 -29.84
N THR A 307 18.70 -3.40 -28.99
CA THR A 307 18.05 -2.09 -29.15
C THR A 307 18.41 -1.43 -30.48
N ARG A 308 19.66 -1.60 -30.94
CA ARG A 308 20.12 -1.08 -32.24
C ARG A 308 19.44 -1.81 -33.41
N LEU A 309 19.28 -3.13 -33.32
CA LEU A 309 18.58 -3.92 -34.34
C LEU A 309 17.12 -3.52 -34.44
N ILE A 310 16.43 -3.35 -33.31
CA ILE A 310 15.04 -2.90 -33.28
C ILE A 310 14.90 -1.52 -33.93
N ARG A 311 15.81 -0.58 -33.62
CA ARG A 311 15.78 0.76 -34.25
C ARG A 311 16.01 0.71 -35.76
N LEU A 312 16.89 -0.17 -36.24
CA LEU A 312 17.12 -0.34 -37.67
C LEU A 312 15.89 -0.95 -38.37
N ALA A 313 15.22 -1.91 -37.72
CA ALA A 313 13.99 -2.48 -38.24
C ALA A 313 12.87 -1.44 -38.35
N ILE A 314 12.73 -0.58 -37.33
CA ILE A 314 11.79 0.56 -37.36
C ILE A 314 12.13 1.50 -38.52
N ALA A 315 13.39 1.91 -38.65
CA ALA A 315 13.80 2.83 -39.71
C ALA A 315 13.65 2.25 -41.12
N ARG A 316 13.77 0.93 -41.29
CA ARG A 316 13.49 0.26 -42.56
C ARG A 316 12.00 0.32 -42.88
N LEU A 317 11.14 -0.05 -41.94
CA LEU A 317 9.68 -0.01 -42.12
C LEU A 317 9.19 1.41 -42.41
N GLU A 318 9.76 2.43 -41.75
CA GLU A 318 9.44 3.83 -42.03
C GLU A 318 9.80 4.23 -43.47
N ARG A 319 10.89 3.70 -44.04
CA ARG A 319 11.25 3.94 -45.44
C ARG A 319 10.35 3.18 -46.40
N GLU A 320 10.03 1.92 -46.12
CA GLU A 320 9.10 1.13 -46.95
C GLU A 320 7.72 1.81 -47.01
N ILE A 321 7.22 2.31 -45.88
CA ILE A 321 5.97 3.09 -45.85
C ILE A 321 6.10 4.39 -46.65
N GLN A 322 7.24 5.08 -46.56
CA GLN A 322 7.46 6.31 -47.33
C GLN A 322 7.52 6.03 -48.84
N GLU A 323 8.20 4.97 -49.25
CA GLU A 323 8.28 4.51 -50.65
C GLU A 323 6.89 4.09 -51.17
N GLU A 324 6.09 3.36 -50.39
CA GLU A 324 4.69 3.05 -50.76
C GLU A 324 3.82 4.30 -50.90
N VAL A 325 4.01 5.29 -50.03
CA VAL A 325 3.27 6.57 -50.08
C VAL A 325 3.71 7.42 -51.28
N ASP A 326 5.00 7.43 -51.60
CA ASP A 326 5.55 8.16 -52.75
C ASP A 326 5.10 7.47 -54.07
N ASP A 327 5.09 6.13 -54.13
CA ASP A 327 4.58 5.35 -55.26
C ASP A 327 3.05 5.52 -55.46
N GLU A 328 2.25 5.58 -54.38
CA GLU A 328 0.81 5.91 -54.46
C GLU A 328 0.58 7.35 -54.94
N ALA A 329 1.43 8.30 -54.54
CA ALA A 329 1.35 9.69 -54.97
C ALA A 329 1.72 9.85 -56.46
N ASP A 330 2.75 9.14 -56.94
CA ASP A 330 3.14 9.12 -58.34
C ASP A 330 2.11 8.39 -59.23
N ALA A 331 1.49 7.31 -58.72
CA ALA A 331 0.39 6.63 -59.39
C ALA A 331 -0.88 7.51 -59.49
N ALA A 332 -1.15 8.34 -58.48
CA ALA A 332 -2.23 9.32 -58.53
C ALA A 332 -1.94 10.49 -59.48
N ALA A 333 -0.67 10.91 -59.61
CA ALA A 333 -0.25 11.94 -60.56
C ALA A 333 -0.21 11.46 -62.03
N GLY A 334 -0.02 10.15 -62.26
CA GLY A 334 0.00 9.55 -63.60
C GLY A 334 -1.37 9.30 -64.26
N ILE A 335 -2.49 9.57 -63.57
CA ILE A 335 -3.86 9.35 -64.08
C ILE A 335 -4.45 10.61 -64.76
N ASP A 336 -3.78 11.77 -64.67
CA ASP A 336 -4.22 13.05 -65.26
C ASP A 336 -3.51 13.42 -66.60
N ASP A 337 -3.30 12.46 -67.51
CA ASP A 337 -3.10 12.79 -68.94
C ASP A 337 -4.24 12.27 -69.84
N PRO A 338 -5.35 13.01 -69.97
CA PRO A 338 -6.35 12.76 -71.00
C PRO A 338 -6.10 13.67 -72.21
N GLY A 339 -5.47 13.11 -73.25
CA GLY A 339 -5.84 13.41 -74.64
C GLY A 339 -4.97 14.40 -75.40
N SER A 340 -4.11 13.84 -76.27
CA SER A 340 -3.76 14.45 -77.55
C SER A 340 -4.20 13.53 -78.69
N HIS A 341 -5.45 13.70 -79.14
CA HIS A 341 -5.93 13.26 -80.45
C HIS A 341 -6.72 14.38 -81.12
N SER A 342 -6.14 14.99 -82.17
CA SER A 342 -6.75 15.46 -83.44
C SER A 342 -5.69 16.31 -84.16
N ASP A 343 -5.42 16.25 -85.47
CA ASP A 343 -6.30 16.11 -86.62
C ASP A 343 -5.58 15.50 -87.83
N ALA A 344 -6.31 14.71 -88.60
CA ALA A 344 -5.99 14.35 -89.97
C ALA A 344 -6.44 15.45 -90.93
N LYS A 345 -5.62 15.80 -91.95
CA LYS A 345 -6.14 16.38 -93.19
C LYS A 345 -5.33 15.94 -94.41
N ILE A 346 -6.02 15.20 -95.29
CA ILE A 346 -5.62 14.75 -96.62
C ILE A 346 -5.89 15.85 -97.66
N SER A 347 -5.12 15.83 -98.76
CA SER A 347 -5.33 16.46 -100.10
C SER A 347 -4.33 17.59 -100.37
N GLY A 348 -3.56 17.64 -101.46
CA GLY A 348 -3.43 16.82 -102.65
C GLY A 348 -2.69 17.61 -103.75
N LYS A 349 -1.89 16.92 -104.57
CA LYS A 349 -1.43 17.24 -105.96
C LYS A 349 -0.56 18.49 -106.28
N ASN A 350 0.66 18.14 -106.74
CA ASN A 350 1.34 18.48 -108.02
C ASN A 350 1.91 19.87 -108.35
N LEU A 351 3.06 19.76 -109.05
CA LEU A 351 3.82 20.70 -109.91
C LEU A 351 4.74 21.67 -109.16
N ALA A 352 6.04 21.74 -109.45
CA ALA A 352 6.81 21.45 -110.67
C ALA A 352 8.20 20.90 -110.36
#